data_AF-A0A956D0M8-F1
#
_entry.id   AF-A0A956D0M8-F1
#
_cell.length_a   1.000
_cell.length_b   1.000
_cell.length_c   1.000
_cell.angle_alpha   90.00
_cell.angle_beta   90.00
_cell.angle_gamma   90.00
#
_symmetry.space_group_name_H-M   'P 1'
#
loop_
_entity.id
_entity.type
_entity.pdbx_description
1 polymer ?
#
loop_
_entity_poly.entity_id
_entity_poly.type
_entity_poly.pdbx_seq_one_letter_code
_entity_poly.pdbx_strand_id
1 'polypeptide(L)'
;SALGASGAVAGVVFASVIVAPTSRIFLLLFPVPVPAPIFAVLYLVISSVKMGSRDGVAHEAHLGGALAGFALAALLFEPHLGPLIRAVRDLVG
;
A
#
# COMPACT_ATOMS: atom_id res chain seq x y z
N SER A 1 12.50 -10.74 16.76
CA SER A 1 11.67 -10.36 15.61
C SER A 1 11.09 -8.97 15.82
N ALA A 2 11.26 -8.05 14.88
CA ALA A 2 10.61 -6.74 14.89
C ALA A 2 9.12 -6.88 14.48
N LEU A 3 8.35 -7.59 15.31
CA LEU A 3 6.98 -8.04 15.06
C LEU A 3 5.98 -6.87 15.10
N GLY A 4 6.10 -5.91 14.19
CA GLY A 4 5.17 -4.79 14.08
C GLY A 4 5.68 -3.58 13.31
N ALA A 5 7.00 -3.30 13.36
CA ALA A 5 7.55 -2.10 12.72
C ALA A 5 7.33 -2.10 11.20
N SER A 6 7.59 -3.22 10.52
CA SER A 6 7.38 -3.33 9.07
C SER A 6 5.89 -3.26 8.68
N GLY A 7 4.99 -3.75 9.52
CA GLY A 7 3.55 -3.61 9.31
C GLY A 7 3.09 -2.16 9.47
N ALA A 8 3.62 -1.45 10.47
CA ALA A 8 3.37 -0.01 10.64
C ALA A 8 3.90 0.81 9.46
N VAL A 9 5.10 0.48 8.95
CA VAL A 9 5.65 1.12 7.73
C VAL A 9 4.73 0.86 6.53
N ALA A 10 4.26 -0.38 6.35
CA ALA A 10 3.27 -0.69 5.30
C ALA A 10 1.99 0.14 5.47
N GLY A 11 1.51 0.33 6.70
CA GLY A 11 0.36 1.18 7.00
C GLY A 11 0.58 2.65 6.60
N VAL A 12 1.75 3.22 6.89
CA VAL A 12 2.09 4.59 6.46
C VAL A 12 2.15 4.70 4.93
N VAL A 13 2.74 3.72 4.26
CA VAL A 13 2.78 3.69 2.78
C VAL A 13 1.37 3.61 2.21
N PHE A 14 0.50 2.78 2.76
CA PHE A 14 -0.88 2.64 2.27
C PHE A 14 -1.76 3.83 2.62
N ALA A 15 -1.53 4.51 3.75
CA ALA A 15 -2.15 5.79 4.03
C ALA A 15 -1.75 6.84 2.97
N SER A 16 -0.49 6.83 2.52
CA SER A 16 -0.01 7.75 1.48
C SER A 16 -0.71 7.55 0.13
N VAL A 17 -1.22 6.35 -0.16
CA VAL A 17 -2.01 6.07 -1.38
C VAL A 17 -3.32 6.85 -1.38
N ILE A 18 -3.91 7.08 -0.22
CA ILE A 18 -5.11 7.92 -0.06
C ILE A 18 -4.74 9.40 -0.11
N VAL A 19 -3.72 9.80 0.66
CA VAL A 19 -3.36 11.22 0.82
C VAL A 19 -2.77 11.82 -0.46
N ALA A 20 -2.00 11.04 -1.22
CA ALA A 20 -1.32 11.47 -2.43
C ALA A 20 -1.45 10.41 -3.55
N PRO A 21 -2.65 10.19 -4.10
CA PRO A 21 -2.92 9.07 -5.02
C PRO A 21 -2.21 9.18 -6.38
N THR A 22 -1.79 10.38 -6.78
CA THR A 22 -1.00 10.61 -8.01
C THR A 22 0.51 10.50 -7.78
N SER A 23 0.95 10.24 -6.54
CA SER A 23 2.36 10.06 -6.22
C SER A 23 2.92 8.77 -6.80
N ARG A 24 4.25 8.68 -6.80
CA ARG A 24 4.99 7.47 -7.20
C ARG A 24 5.82 6.96 -6.05
N ILE A 25 5.74 5.66 -5.81
CA ILE A 25 6.47 4.95 -4.77
C ILE A 25 7.76 4.42 -5.37
N PHE A 26 8.88 4.71 -4.71
CA PHE A 26 10.20 4.26 -5.11
C PHE A 26 10.65 3.13 -4.18
N LEU A 27 11.07 2.01 -4.78
CA LEU A 27 11.65 0.90 -4.04
C LEU A 27 13.17 1.07 -4.06
N LEU A 28 13.80 1.06 -2.88
CA LEU A 28 15.24 1.36 -2.76
C LEU A 28 16.13 0.44 -3.63
N LEU A 29 15.72 -0.82 -3.82
CA LEU A 29 16.45 -1.81 -4.60
C LEU A 29 16.00 -1.89 -6.08
N PHE A 30 14.96 -1.15 -6.46
CA PHE A 30 14.42 -1.18 -7.82
C PHE A 30 14.10 0.25 -8.28
N PRO A 31 14.91 0.85 -9.17
CA PRO A 31 14.86 2.27 -9.46
C PRO A 31 13.74 2.68 -10.43
N VAL A 32 12.60 1.98 -10.41
CA VAL A 32 11.44 2.30 -11.24
C VAL A 32 10.34 2.85 -10.35
N PRO A 33 9.98 4.14 -10.49
CA PRO A 33 8.88 4.73 -9.74
C PRO A 33 7.54 4.10 -10.14
N VAL A 34 6.84 3.50 -9.18
CA VAL A 34 5.54 2.84 -9.40
C VAL A 34 4.41 3.78 -8.97
N PRO A 35 3.40 4.06 -9.81
CA PRO A 35 2.22 4.82 -9.38
C PRO A 35 1.59 4.22 -8.12
N ALA A 36 1.22 5.07 -7.15
CA ALA A 36 0.73 4.63 -5.85
C ALA A 36 -0.45 3.62 -5.91
N PRO A 37 -1.46 3.77 -6.80
CA PRO A 37 -2.54 2.79 -6.91
C PRO A 37 -2.06 1.43 -7.43
N ILE A 38 -1.10 1.42 -8.37
CA ILE A 38 -0.52 0.19 -8.91
C ILE A 38 0.29 -0.53 -7.83
N PHE A 39 1.11 0.23 -7.09
CA PHE A 39 1.88 -0.32 -5.98
C PHE A 39 0.98 -0.96 -4.93
N ALA A 40 -0.11 -0.30 -4.55
CA ALA A 40 -1.08 -0.81 -3.58
C ALA A 40 -1.64 -2.17 -4.02
N VAL A 41 -2.12 -2.28 -5.26
CA VAL A 41 -2.66 -3.54 -5.81
C VAL A 41 -1.60 -4.64 -5.82
N LEU A 42 -0.41 -4.37 -6.36
CA LEU A 42 0.68 -5.35 -6.43
C LEU A 42 1.07 -5.85 -5.04
N TYR A 43 1.21 -4.95 -4.08
CA TYR A 43 1.59 -5.29 -2.72
C TYR A 43 0.54 -6.17 -2.04
N LEU A 44 -0.75 -5.83 -2.16
CA LEU A 44 -1.85 -6.62 -1.58
C LEU A 44 -1.92 -8.02 -2.21
N VAL A 45 -1.80 -8.11 -3.55
CA VAL A 45 -1.83 -9.40 -4.25
C VAL A 45 -0.65 -10.27 -3.84
N ILE A 46 0.57 -9.73 -3.86
CA ILE A 46 1.78 -10.48 -3.50
C ILE A 46 1.72 -10.94 -2.04
N SER A 47 1.37 -10.06 -1.11
CA SER A 47 1.29 -10.39 0.31
C SER A 47 0.21 -11.45 0.58
N SER A 48 -0.93 -11.37 -0.12
CA SER A 48 -2.00 -12.36 0.03
C SER A 48 -1.59 -13.74 -0.51
N VAL A 49 -0.94 -13.79 -1.67
CA VAL A 49 -0.48 -15.06 -2.28
C VAL A 49 0.63 -15.71 -1.46
N LYS A 50 1.49 -14.91 -0.82
CA LYS A 50 2.65 -15.41 -0.06
C LYS A 50 2.36 -15.63 1.42
N MET A 51 1.11 -15.50 1.85
CA MET A 51 0.68 -15.80 3.20
C MET A 51 1.06 -17.23 3.61
N GLY A 52 1.65 -17.40 4.79
CA GLY A 52 2.14 -18.68 5.31
C GLY A 52 3.38 -19.23 4.62
N SER A 53 3.98 -18.49 3.67
CA SER A 53 5.21 -18.94 3.00
C SER A 53 6.40 -18.99 3.97
N ARG A 54 7.34 -19.90 3.70
CA ARG A 54 8.55 -20.10 4.53
C ARG A 54 9.74 -19.29 4.02
N ASP A 55 9.49 -18.06 3.54
CA ASP A 55 10.51 -17.17 2.99
C ASP A 55 11.08 -16.19 4.03
N GLY A 56 10.65 -16.30 5.29
CA GLY A 56 11.11 -15.44 6.39
C GLY A 56 10.40 -14.09 6.47
N VAL A 57 9.36 -13.85 5.67
CA VAL A 57 8.56 -12.62 5.67
C VAL A 57 7.19 -12.87 6.28
N ALA A 58 6.76 -12.00 7.21
CA ALA A 58 5.44 -12.05 7.83
C ALA A 58 4.39 -11.32 6.98
N HIS A 59 4.00 -11.94 5.86
CA HIS A 59 3.08 -11.35 4.87
C HIS A 59 1.71 -10.97 5.46
N GLU A 60 1.25 -11.69 6.48
CA GLU A 60 0.01 -11.42 7.21
C GLU A 60 0.07 -10.07 7.94
N ALA A 61 1.17 -9.81 8.65
CA ALA A 61 1.36 -8.58 9.40
C ALA A 61 1.51 -7.37 8.46
N HIS A 62 2.15 -7.59 7.32
CA HIS A 62 2.29 -6.62 6.23
C HIS A 62 0.95 -6.28 5.59
N LEU A 63 0.13 -7.29 5.30
CA LEU A 63 -1.21 -7.13 4.75
C LEU A 63 -2.14 -6.41 5.75
N GLY A 64 -2.14 -6.84 7.01
CA GLY A 64 -2.93 -6.21 8.07
C GLY A 64 -2.56 -4.74 8.28
N GLY A 65 -1.26 -4.42 8.32
CA GLY A 65 -0.78 -3.04 8.44
C GLY A 65 -1.19 -2.16 7.26
N ALA A 66 -1.02 -2.66 6.04
CA ALA A 66 -1.43 -1.97 4.81
C ALA A 66 -2.93 -1.66 4.79
N LEU A 67 -3.78 -2.65 5.08
CA LEU A 67 -5.23 -2.47 5.11
C LEU A 67 -5.67 -1.50 6.22
N ALA A 68 -5.08 -1.60 7.41
CA ALA A 68 -5.38 -0.70 8.52
C ALA A 68 -5.02 0.76 8.19
N GLY A 69 -3.83 1.00 7.62
CA GLY A 69 -3.39 2.33 7.21
C GLY A 69 -4.24 2.93 6.09
N PHE A 70 -4.58 2.12 5.08
CA PHE A 70 -5.49 2.52 4.01
C PHE A 70 -6.87 2.92 4.56
N ALA A 71 -7.47 2.05 5.39
CA ALA A 71 -8.80 2.29 5.96
C ALA A 71 -8.82 3.51 6.87
N LEU A 72 -7.79 3.67 7.71
CA LEU A 72 -7.65 4.83 8.60
C LEU A 72 -7.54 6.12 7.79
N ALA A 73 -6.69 6.15 6.77
CA ALA A 73 -6.55 7.34 5.93
C ALA A 73 -7.82 7.64 5.14
N ALA A 74 -8.48 6.61 4.58
CA ALA A 74 -9.74 6.76 3.87
C ALA A 74 -10.86 7.31 4.76
N LEU A 75 -10.85 7.00 6.07
CA LEU A 75 -11.81 7.51 7.04
C LEU A 75 -11.49 8.94 7.52
N LEU A 76 -10.21 9.30 7.61
CA LEU A 76 -9.77 10.55 8.26
C LEU A 76 -9.44 11.69 7.29
N PHE A 77 -9.12 11.41 6.02
CA PHE A 77 -8.68 12.43 5.07
C PHE A 77 -9.77 12.77 4.04
N GLU A 78 -10.01 14.07 3.87
CA GLU A 78 -10.86 14.63 2.80
C GLU A 78 -10.00 15.15 1.63
N PRO A 79 -10.39 14.93 0.35
CA PRO A 79 -11.58 14.21 -0.07
C PRO A 79 -11.34 12.70 -0.03
N HIS A 80 -12.15 11.95 0.73
CA HIS A 80 -12.05 10.50 1.00
C HIS A 80 -11.40 9.65 -0.12
N LEU A 81 -12.20 9.00 -0.98
CA LEU A 81 -11.71 8.10 -2.05
C LEU A 81 -11.78 8.73 -3.44
N GLY A 82 -12.43 9.88 -3.59
CA GLY A 82 -12.65 10.52 -4.89
C GLY A 82 -11.36 10.79 -5.70
N PRO A 83 -10.31 11.39 -5.09
CA PRO A 83 -9.02 11.57 -5.73
C PRO A 83 -8.36 10.26 -6.14
N LEU A 84 -8.43 9.22 -5.30
CA LEU A 84 -7.90 7.90 -5.64
C LEU A 84 -8.64 7.28 -6.82
N ILE A 85 -9.97 7.34 -6.86
CA ILE A 85 -10.78 6.83 -7.97
C ILE A 85 -10.41 7.53 -9.28
N ARG A 86 -10.20 8.86 -9.25
CA ARG A 86 -9.73 9.60 -10.43
C ARG A 86 -8.33 9.16 -10.85
N ALA A 87 -7.40 9.03 -9.91
CA ALA A 87 -6.05 8.56 -10.22
C ALA A 87 -6.05 7.16 -10.84
N VAL A 88 -6.90 6.25 -10.35
CA VAL A 88 -7.08 4.92 -10.95
C VAL A 88 -7.64 5.03 -12.35
N ARG A 89 -8.70 5.83 -12.56
CA ARG A 89 -9.32 6.03 -13.88
C ARG A 89 -8.31 6.57 -14.89
N ASP A 90 -7.51 7.56 -14.50
CA ASP A 90 -6.52 8.21 -15.37
C ASP A 90 -5.32 7.29 -15.69
N LEU A 91 -5.13 6.19 -14.94
CA LEU A 91 -4.12 5.17 -15.23
C LEU A 91 -4.61 4.09 -16.19
N VAL A 92 -5.92 3.90 -16.34
CA VAL A 92 -6.52 2.79 -17.10
C VAL A 92 -7.30 3.22 -18.33
N GLY A 93 -7.58 4.53 -18.48
CA GLY A 93 -8.21 5.15 -19.65
C GLY A 93 -7.24 6.04 -20.39
#